data_AF-A0A1U7H971-F1
#
_entry.id   AF-A0A1U7H971-F1
#
_cell.length_a   1.000
_cell.length_b   1.000
_cell.length_c   1.000
_cell.angle_alpha   90.00
_cell.angle_beta   90.00
_cell.angle_gamma   90.00
#
_symmetry.space_group_name_H-M   'P 1'
#
loop_
_entity.id
_entity.type
_entity.pdbx_description
1 polymer ?
#
loop_
_entity_poly.entity_id
_entity_poly.type
_entity_poly.pdbx_seq_one_letter_code
_entity_poly.pdbx_strand_id
1 'polypeptide(L)'
;MFSPMQWSPNFHFPFSGSVTQDISPRTDWFSREIEPDAGDPEIEREVFHEVASYGKQLGILTDSLLAVVRELKPEALEDIRALEQLKEIQRQVEQIKSDRKEQTRERAKQILDKLSQSDPEFLVELLESYPRKANANSMGL
;
A
#
# COMPACT_ATOMS: atom_id res chain seq x y z
N MET A 1 -31.39 -42.28 15.12
CA MET A 1 -30.67 -41.31 14.26
C MET A 1 -29.64 -40.65 15.15
N PHE A 2 -28.38 -41.06 15.06
CA PHE A 2 -27.28 -40.55 15.89
C PHE A 2 -26.69 -39.32 15.21
N SER A 3 -26.74 -38.16 15.86
CA SER A 3 -25.97 -36.98 15.44
C SER A 3 -24.63 -36.99 16.17
N PRO A 4 -23.48 -36.95 15.47
CA PRO A 4 -22.19 -36.91 16.15
C PRO A 4 -22.00 -35.55 16.82
N MET A 5 -21.60 -35.57 18.10
CA MET A 5 -21.07 -34.40 18.79
C MET A 5 -19.89 -33.85 17.98
N GLN A 6 -20.06 -32.66 17.40
CA GLN A 6 -18.93 -31.89 16.86
C GLN A 6 -18.12 -31.36 18.04
N TRP A 7 -17.07 -32.11 18.38
CA TRP A 7 -15.98 -31.64 19.23
C TRP A 7 -15.23 -30.53 18.50
N SER A 8 -15.24 -29.32 19.05
CA SER A 8 -14.50 -28.16 18.53
C SER A 8 -13.63 -27.62 19.67
N PRO A 9 -12.33 -27.94 19.73
CA PRO A 9 -11.48 -27.42 20.79
C PRO A 9 -11.29 -25.92 20.61
N ASN A 10 -11.70 -25.14 21.62
CA ASN A 10 -11.40 -23.70 21.66
C ASN A 10 -9.91 -23.51 21.97
N PHE A 11 -9.15 -23.09 20.97
CA PHE A 11 -7.76 -22.66 21.15
C PHE A 11 -7.74 -21.19 21.56
N HIS A 12 -7.41 -20.95 22.82
CA HIS A 12 -7.16 -19.60 23.34
C HIS A 12 -5.68 -19.28 23.20
N PHE A 13 -5.34 -18.48 22.19
CA PHE A 13 -4.03 -17.83 22.12
C PHE A 13 -3.98 -16.67 23.13
N PRO A 14 -2.82 -16.38 23.73
CA PRO A 14 -2.67 -15.19 24.56
C PRO A 14 -3.08 -13.98 23.71
N PHE A 15 -3.80 -13.03 24.32
CA PHE A 15 -4.42 -11.82 23.74
C PHE A 15 -5.89 -11.90 23.24
N SER A 16 -6.66 -12.97 23.52
CA SER A 16 -8.07 -13.07 23.09
C SER A 16 -9.09 -12.34 24.00
N GLY A 17 -8.91 -11.04 24.23
CA GLY A 17 -9.86 -10.20 24.96
C GLY A 17 -11.01 -9.68 24.09
N SER A 18 -12.21 -9.57 24.65
CA SER A 18 -13.51 -9.30 24.01
C SER A 18 -13.51 -8.11 23.03
N VAL A 19 -13.83 -8.37 21.76
CA VAL A 19 -13.89 -7.37 20.68
C VAL A 19 -15.32 -6.84 20.54
N THR A 20 -15.54 -5.54 20.79
CA THR A 20 -16.77 -4.86 20.38
C THR A 20 -16.53 -4.23 19.02
N GLN A 21 -17.19 -4.73 17.98
CA GLN A 21 -17.00 -4.30 16.60
C GLN A 21 -18.03 -3.21 16.24
N ASP A 22 -17.60 -1.95 16.15
CA ASP A 22 -18.37 -0.90 15.48
C ASP A 22 -17.92 -0.80 14.02
N ILE A 23 -18.88 -0.69 13.09
CA ILE A 23 -18.69 -0.88 11.65
C ILE A 23 -19.17 0.36 10.90
N SER A 24 -18.46 1.50 11.02
CA SER A 24 -18.66 2.65 10.13
C SER A 24 -17.91 2.44 8.80
N PRO A 25 -18.57 2.59 7.63
CA PRO A 25 -17.98 2.23 6.34
C PRO A 25 -17.43 3.45 5.59
N ARG A 26 -16.13 3.72 5.74
CA ARG A 26 -15.18 4.13 4.66
C ARG A 26 -13.88 4.66 5.30
N THR A 27 -12.74 4.28 4.70
CA THR A 27 -11.31 4.60 5.02
C THR A 27 -10.56 3.82 6.11
N ASP A 28 -11.21 3.01 6.95
CA ASP A 28 -10.57 2.47 8.17
C ASP A 28 -9.84 1.12 8.02
N TRP A 29 -9.65 0.60 6.81
CA TRP A 29 -9.10 -0.76 6.65
C TRP A 29 -7.63 -0.88 7.08
N PHE A 30 -6.89 0.24 7.12
CA PHE A 30 -5.50 0.31 7.60
C PHE A 30 -5.39 0.81 9.06
N SER A 31 -6.41 1.50 9.58
CA SER A 31 -6.44 1.99 10.97
C SER A 31 -6.91 0.93 11.97
N ARG A 32 -7.40 -0.23 11.50
CA ARG A 32 -7.75 -1.39 12.35
C ARG A 32 -6.55 -2.17 12.89
N GLU A 33 -5.37 -2.01 12.28
CA GLU A 33 -4.12 -2.61 12.75
C GLU A 33 -3.42 -1.78 13.84
N ILE A 34 -3.90 -0.56 14.12
CA ILE A 34 -3.34 0.28 15.18
C ILE A 34 -4.02 -0.12 16.48
N GLU A 35 -3.32 -0.98 17.21
CA GLU A 35 -3.56 -1.31 18.61
C GLU A 35 -3.86 -0.02 19.42
N PRO A 36 -5.01 0.08 20.15
CA PRO A 36 -5.33 1.26 20.97
C PRO A 36 -4.33 1.54 22.10
N ASP A 37 -3.42 0.60 22.37
CA ASP A 37 -2.29 0.71 23.29
C ASP A 37 -0.97 1.14 22.63
N ALA A 38 -0.96 1.35 21.30
CA ALA A 38 0.24 1.74 20.54
C ALA A 38 0.54 3.26 20.53
N GLY A 39 -0.37 4.10 21.02
CA GLY A 39 -0.18 5.57 21.02
C GLY A 39 -1.50 6.33 20.92
N ASP A 40 -1.41 7.64 20.74
CA ASP A 40 -2.58 8.48 20.48
C ASP A 40 -3.02 8.29 19.01
N PRO A 41 -4.22 7.75 18.75
CA PRO A 41 -4.68 7.44 17.40
C PRO A 41 -4.84 8.67 16.50
N GLU A 42 -5.10 9.86 17.05
CA GLU A 42 -5.13 11.09 16.25
C GLU A 42 -3.73 11.48 15.79
N ILE A 43 -2.73 11.30 16.66
CA ILE A 43 -1.32 11.53 16.30
C ILE A 43 -0.88 10.53 15.23
N GLU A 44 -1.19 9.24 15.37
CA GLU A 44 -0.83 8.23 14.37
C GLU A 44 -1.47 8.52 13.01
N ARG A 45 -2.74 8.96 13.00
CA ARG A 45 -3.43 9.37 11.77
C ARG A 45 -2.75 10.57 11.13
N GLU A 46 -2.39 11.59 11.92
CA GLU A 46 -1.69 12.77 11.44
C GLU A 46 -0.32 12.41 10.87
N VAL A 47 0.48 11.59 11.57
CA VAL A 47 1.78 11.12 11.10
C VAL A 47 1.65 10.33 9.78
N PHE A 48 0.66 9.44 9.68
CA PHE A 48 0.42 8.66 8.46
C PHE A 48 0.11 9.53 7.24
N HIS A 49 -0.68 10.59 7.42
CA HIS A 49 -1.08 11.49 6.33
C HIS A 49 -0.01 12.53 6.00
N GLU A 50 0.55 13.20 7.01
CA GLU A 50 1.41 14.38 6.84
C GLU A 50 2.88 14.00 6.62
N VAL A 51 3.35 12.89 7.19
CA VAL A 51 4.77 12.50 7.10
C VAL A 51 4.97 11.45 6.01
N ALA A 52 4.44 10.25 6.23
CA ALA A 52 4.57 9.14 5.31
C ALA A 52 3.66 7.99 5.73
N SER A 53 2.98 7.39 4.76
CA SER A 53 2.32 6.11 4.97
C SER A 53 3.34 5.03 5.37
N TYR A 54 2.91 4.03 6.14
CA TYR A 54 3.81 2.95 6.56
C TYR A 54 4.46 2.21 5.39
N GLY A 55 3.76 2.06 4.25
CA GLY A 55 4.34 1.50 3.03
C GLY A 55 5.51 2.33 2.48
N LYS A 56 5.46 3.66 2.60
CA LYS A 56 6.57 4.55 2.22
C LYS A 56 7.72 4.44 3.23
N GLN A 57 7.43 4.40 4.52
CA GLN A 57 8.44 4.21 5.58
C GLN A 57 9.19 2.88 5.42
N LEU A 58 8.45 1.78 5.26
CA LEU A 58 9.02 0.44 5.03
C LEU A 58 9.82 0.36 3.73
N GLY A 59 9.38 1.04 2.68
CA GLY A 59 10.14 1.15 1.43
C GLY A 59 11.51 1.80 1.65
N ILE A 60 11.54 2.95 2.33
CA ILE A 60 12.80 3.65 2.66
C ILE A 60 13.73 2.77 3.50
N LEU A 61 13.20 2.11 4.53
CA LEU A 61 13.98 1.19 5.38
C LEU A 61 14.54 0.02 4.58
N THR A 62 13.72 -0.58 3.71
CA THR A 62 14.12 -1.69 2.83
C THR A 62 15.24 -1.27 1.89
N ASP A 63 15.06 -0.15 1.19
CA ASP A 63 16.05 0.38 0.26
C ASP A 63 17.38 0.71 0.95
N SER A 64 17.29 1.33 2.13
CA SER A 64 18.47 1.68 2.95
C SER A 64 19.20 0.44 3.44
N LEU A 65 18.47 -0.56 3.96
CA LEU A 65 19.06 -1.80 4.42
C LEU A 65 19.73 -2.56 3.27
N LEU A 66 19.09 -2.65 2.10
CA LEU A 66 19.68 -3.28 0.93
C LEU A 66 20.90 -2.52 0.39
N ALA A 67 20.93 -1.19 0.53
CA ALA A 67 22.12 -0.40 0.22
C ALA A 67 23.29 -0.73 1.17
N VAL A 68 23.03 -0.79 2.48
CA VAL A 68 24.06 -1.17 3.48
C VAL A 68 24.58 -2.58 3.22
N VAL A 69 23.68 -3.54 3.00
CA VAL A 69 24.05 -4.95 2.79
C VAL A 69 24.88 -5.17 1.53
N ARG A 70 24.71 -4.35 0.48
CA ARG A 70 25.54 -4.43 -0.74
C ARG A 70 27.01 -4.13 -0.48
N GLU A 71 27.33 -3.34 0.54
CA GLU A 71 28.69 -2.98 0.92
C GLU A 71 29.31 -3.96 1.94
N LEU A 72 28.49 -4.85 2.52
CA LEU A 72 28.96 -5.86 3.46
C LEU A 72 29.57 -7.07 2.73
N LYS A 73 30.59 -7.65 3.33
CA LYS A 73 31.15 -8.91 2.84
C LYS A 73 30.17 -10.06 3.12
N PRO A 74 30.00 -11.03 2.21
CA PRO A 74 29.05 -12.14 2.39
C PRO A 74 29.23 -12.92 3.69
N GLU A 75 30.46 -13.02 4.20
CA GLU A 75 30.79 -13.75 5.42
C GLU A 75 30.30 -13.04 6.69
N ALA A 76 29.93 -11.77 6.60
CA ALA A 76 29.36 -10.99 7.70
C ALA A 76 27.83 -11.13 7.81
N LEU A 77 27.18 -11.84 6.87
CA LEU A 77 25.73 -12.04 6.87
C LEU A 77 25.39 -13.38 7.55
N GLU A 78 24.83 -13.31 8.76
CA GLU A 78 24.48 -14.50 9.54
C GLU A 78 23.27 -15.26 8.97
N ASP A 79 22.28 -14.58 8.38
CA ASP A 79 21.13 -15.22 7.72
C ASP A 79 20.83 -14.61 6.34
N ILE A 80 21.31 -15.29 5.30
CA ILE A 80 21.11 -14.91 3.89
C ILE A 80 19.64 -15.06 3.47
N ARG A 81 18.86 -15.94 4.11
CA ARG A 81 17.47 -16.23 3.69
C ARG A 81 16.55 -15.05 3.98
N ALA A 82 16.72 -14.38 5.12
CA ALA A 82 15.94 -13.18 5.45
C ALA A 82 16.20 -12.06 4.44
N LEU A 83 17.44 -11.90 3.98
CA LEU A 83 17.81 -10.95 2.94
C LEU A 83 17.19 -11.32 1.58
N GLU A 84 17.19 -12.59 1.21
CA GLU A 84 16.54 -13.07 -0.02
C GLU A 84 15.03 -12.85 0.02
N GLN A 85 14.38 -13.12 1.15
CA GLN A 85 12.96 -12.84 1.35
C GLN A 85 12.66 -11.34 1.24
N LEU A 86 13.50 -10.49 1.84
CA LEU A 86 13.33 -9.03 1.75
C LEU A 86 13.44 -8.54 0.29
N LYS A 87 14.42 -9.05 -0.47
CA LYS A 87 14.57 -8.74 -1.91
C LYS A 87 13.36 -9.20 -2.71
N GLU A 88 12.82 -10.38 -2.42
CA GLU A 88 11.65 -10.90 -3.11
C GLU A 88 10.40 -10.06 -2.81
N ILE A 89 10.18 -9.68 -1.56
CA ILE A 89 9.08 -8.77 -1.17
C ILE A 89 9.21 -7.44 -1.92
N GLN A 90 10.40 -6.83 -1.93
CA GLN A 90 10.64 -5.59 -2.65
C GLN A 90 10.30 -5.73 -4.14
N ARG A 91 10.76 -6.82 -4.78
CA ARG A 91 10.48 -7.11 -6.20
C ARG A 91 8.99 -7.23 -6.48
N GLN A 92 8.24 -7.93 -5.63
CA GLN A 92 6.79 -8.09 -5.78
C GLN A 92 6.05 -6.75 -5.66
N VAL A 93 6.45 -5.93 -4.69
CA VAL A 93 5.89 -4.58 -4.51
C VAL A 93 6.12 -3.72 -5.76
N GLU A 94 7.34 -3.71 -6.30
CA GLU A 94 7.66 -2.95 -7.51
C GLU A 94 6.91 -3.46 -8.74
N GLN A 95 6.72 -4.77 -8.87
CA GLN A 95 5.89 -5.35 -9.92
C GLN A 95 4.44 -4.84 -9.83
N ILE A 96 3.83 -4.89 -8.64
CA ILE A 96 2.45 -4.42 -8.44
C ILE A 96 2.32 -2.93 -8.76
N LYS A 97 3.29 -2.10 -8.36
CA LYS A 97 3.31 -0.66 -8.69
C LYS A 97 3.38 -0.44 -10.20
N SER A 98 4.26 -1.17 -10.88
CA SER A 98 4.42 -1.10 -12.33
C SER A 98 3.12 -1.50 -13.05
N ASP A 99 2.53 -2.63 -12.67
CA ASP A 99 1.30 -3.13 -13.26
C ASP A 99 0.14 -2.15 -13.09
N ARG A 100 0.00 -1.54 -11.89
CA ARG A 100 -1.04 -0.53 -11.65
C ARG A 100 -0.83 0.73 -12.48
N LYS A 101 0.43 1.16 -12.67
CA LYS A 101 0.75 2.32 -13.52
C LYS A 101 0.35 2.03 -14.98
N GLU A 102 0.65 0.84 -15.47
CA GLU A 102 0.30 0.45 -16.84
C GLU A 102 -1.21 0.32 -17.03
N GLN A 103 -1.91 -0.33 -16.09
CA GLN A 103 -3.37 -0.37 -16.12
C GLN A 103 -4.02 1.02 -16.09
N THR A 104 -3.44 1.98 -15.36
CA THR A 104 -3.94 3.35 -15.32
C THR A 104 -3.77 4.04 -16.67
N ARG A 105 -2.64 3.83 -17.35
CA ARG A 105 -2.40 4.34 -18.70
C ARG A 105 -3.38 3.77 -19.71
N GLU A 106 -3.58 2.45 -19.70
CA GLU A 106 -4.50 1.79 -20.60
C GLU A 106 -5.95 2.25 -20.38
N ARG A 107 -6.37 2.37 -19.12
CA ARG A 107 -7.69 2.93 -18.79
C ARG A 107 -7.83 4.37 -19.28
N ALA A 108 -6.83 5.21 -19.06
CA ALA A 108 -6.84 6.59 -19.53
C ALA A 108 -6.98 6.64 -21.06
N LYS A 109 -6.18 5.84 -21.79
CA LYS A 109 -6.26 5.74 -23.25
C LYS A 109 -7.66 5.31 -23.70
N GLN A 110 -8.22 4.25 -23.12
CA GLN A 110 -9.57 3.79 -23.47
C GLN A 110 -10.65 4.85 -23.24
N ILE A 111 -10.51 5.64 -22.17
CA ILE A 111 -11.45 6.74 -21.87
C ILE A 111 -11.29 7.85 -22.92
N LEU A 112 -10.06 8.24 -23.26
CA LEU A 112 -9.80 9.26 -24.29
C LEU A 112 -10.27 8.80 -25.67
N ASP A 113 -10.06 7.52 -26.02
CA ASP A 113 -10.54 6.94 -27.28
C ASP A 113 -12.07 7.01 -27.36
N LYS A 114 -12.78 6.65 -26.28
CA LYS A 114 -14.24 6.80 -26.20
C LYS A 114 -14.67 8.25 -26.33
N LEU A 115 -13.98 9.17 -25.66
CA LEU A 115 -14.31 10.59 -25.69
C LEU A 115 -14.12 11.17 -27.10
N SER A 116 -13.08 10.75 -27.82
CA SER A 116 -12.86 11.17 -29.22
C SER A 116 -14.02 10.80 -30.16
N GLN A 117 -14.76 9.73 -29.83
CA GLN A 117 -15.90 9.26 -30.62
C GLN A 117 -17.22 9.92 -30.21
N SER A 118 -17.41 10.20 -28.92
CA SER A 118 -18.67 10.75 -28.40
C SER A 118 -18.71 12.27 -28.35
N ASP A 119 -17.58 12.91 -28.03
CA ASP A 119 -17.46 14.35 -27.81
C ASP A 119 -16.02 14.83 -28.11
N PRO A 120 -15.68 14.98 -29.40
CA PRO A 120 -14.32 15.37 -29.81
C PRO A 120 -13.99 16.82 -29.43
N GLU A 121 -14.97 17.71 -29.31
CA GLU A 121 -14.77 19.11 -28.93
C GLU A 121 -14.31 19.21 -27.47
N PHE A 122 -14.99 18.50 -26.57
CA PHE A 122 -14.59 18.44 -25.16
C PHE A 122 -13.24 17.75 -24.96
N LEU A 123 -12.90 16.74 -25.77
CA LEU A 123 -11.55 16.13 -25.72
C LEU A 123 -10.46 17.17 -25.99
N VAL A 124 -10.64 18.03 -27.00
CA VAL A 124 -9.67 19.09 -27.32
C VAL A 124 -9.55 20.09 -26.17
N GLU A 125 -10.67 20.60 -25.66
CA GLU A 125 -10.69 21.51 -24.50
C GLU A 125 -9.98 20.89 -23.28
N LEU A 126 -10.26 19.62 -23.00
CA LEU A 126 -9.66 18.90 -21.90
C LEU A 126 -8.14 18.83 -22.05
N LEU A 127 -7.64 18.43 -23.22
CA LEU A 127 -6.20 18.32 -23.49
C LEU A 127 -5.49 19.68 -23.40
N GLU A 128 -6.14 20.77 -23.81
CA GLU A 128 -5.61 22.13 -23.67
C GLU A 128 -5.53 22.61 -22.20
N SER A 129 -6.35 22.05 -21.31
CA SER A 129 -6.35 22.40 -19.88
C SER A 129 -5.20 21.75 -19.08
N TYR A 130 -4.66 20.62 -19.55
CA TYR A 130 -3.65 19.84 -18.83
C TYR A 130 -2.23 20.43 -18.78
N PRO A 131 -1.71 21.12 -19.82
CA PRO A 131 -0.41 21.79 -19.76
C PRO A 131 -0.28 22.74 -18.56
N ARG A 132 -1.37 23.41 -18.14
CA ARG A 132 -1.37 24.26 -16.94
C ARG A 132 -1.31 23.48 -15.64
N LYS A 133 -1.96 22.30 -15.58
CA LYS A 133 -2.02 21.46 -14.38
C LYS A 133 -0.78 20.57 -14.20
N ALA A 134 -0.18 20.09 -15.29
CA ALA A 134 1.02 19.27 -15.25
C ALA A 134 2.23 20.06 -14.73
N ASN A 135 2.38 21.32 -15.14
CA ASN A 135 3.48 22.19 -14.71
C ASN A 135 3.36 22.67 -13.25
N ALA A 136 2.14 22.77 -12.71
CA ALA A 136 1.92 23.15 -11.30
C ALA A 136 2.35 22.04 -10.33
N ASN A 137 2.23 20.76 -10.72
CA ASN A 137 2.60 19.62 -9.88
C ASN A 137 4.11 19.26 -9.94
N SER A 138 4.85 19.76 -10.93
CA SER A 138 6.30 19.51 -11.07
C SER A 138 7.20 20.51 -10.33
N MET A 139 6.66 21.59 -9.77
CA MET A 139 7.40 22.59 -8.97
C MET A 139 7.24 22.41 -7.45
N GLY A 140 6.57 21.35 -7.00
CA GLY A 140 6.26 21.07 -5.59
C GLY A 140 6.97 19.86 -4.98
N LEU A 141 8.12 19.44 -5.52
CA LEU A 141 9.01 18.42 -4.96
C LEU A 141 10.43 18.97 -4.83
#